data_AF-A0A848IUM2-F1
#
_entry.id   AF-A0A848IUM2-F1
#
_cell.length_a   1.000
_cell.length_b   1.000
_cell.length_c   1.000
_cell.angle_alpha   90.00
_cell.angle_beta   90.00
_cell.angle_gamma   90.00
#
_symmetry.space_group_name_H-M   'P 1'
#
loop_
_entity.id
_entity.type
_entity.pdbx_description
1 polymer ?
#
loop_
_entity_poly.entity_id
_entity_poly.type
_entity_poly.pdbx_seq_one_letter_code
_entity_poly.pdbx_strand_id
1 'polypeptide(L)'
;MSPRVLKTWRTVFHHGEWLTAAQINERQNCPPSGTSQSVSDWKHGGRIYSVTVSGHEYFAAYQFDPCHQPLPVISEVLAALGPLADAGKIAAWFHFPNGWISDDEGRPVAPKDALDRPREVIAAARRNQNTYVA
;
A
#
# COMPACT_ATOMS: atom_id res chain seq x y z
N MET A 1 13.90 -16.54 -2.18
CA MET A 1 12.56 -16.16 -2.71
C MET A 1 12.05 -17.28 -3.62
N SER A 2 10.80 -17.73 -3.44
CA SER A 2 10.19 -18.76 -4.30
C SER A 2 9.81 -18.22 -5.68
N PRO A 3 9.81 -19.03 -6.75
CA PRO A 3 9.54 -18.57 -8.13
C PRO A 3 8.15 -17.97 -8.35
N ARG A 4 7.13 -18.37 -7.58
CA ARG A 4 5.76 -17.77 -7.63
C ARG A 4 5.71 -16.32 -7.12
N VAL A 5 6.54 -16.03 -6.12
CA VAL A 5 6.70 -14.71 -5.50
C VAL A 5 7.34 -13.73 -6.51
N LEU A 6 8.33 -14.21 -7.29
CA LEU A 6 9.00 -13.42 -8.34
C LEU A 6 8.08 -13.00 -9.50
N LYS A 7 7.17 -13.89 -9.95
CA LYS A 7 6.23 -13.59 -11.03
C LYS A 7 5.21 -12.52 -10.62
N THR A 8 4.77 -12.57 -9.36
CA THR A 8 3.82 -11.60 -8.78
C THR A 8 4.46 -10.23 -8.64
N TRP A 9 5.73 -10.14 -8.22
CA TRP A 9 6.44 -8.86 -8.11
C TRP A 9 6.65 -8.17 -9.45
N ARG A 10 7.02 -8.90 -10.50
CA ARG A 10 7.16 -8.29 -11.83
C ARG A 10 5.86 -7.64 -12.30
N THR A 11 4.73 -8.30 -12.10
CA THR A 11 3.42 -7.75 -12.46
C THR A 11 3.08 -6.52 -11.62
N VAL A 12 3.25 -6.62 -10.30
CA VAL A 12 2.97 -5.50 -9.36
C VAL A 12 3.85 -4.27 -9.65
N PHE A 13 5.12 -4.46 -10.03
CA PHE A 13 6.01 -3.37 -10.43
C PHE A 13 5.64 -2.73 -11.78
N HIS A 14 5.03 -3.48 -12.70
CA HIS A 14 4.62 -2.93 -14.00
C HIS A 14 3.35 -2.07 -13.93
N HIS A 15 2.50 -2.27 -12.91
CA HIS A 15 1.19 -1.62 -12.80
C HIS A 15 1.15 -0.42 -11.83
N GLY A 16 2.27 -0.04 -11.23
CA GLY A 16 2.33 1.07 -10.27
C GLY A 16 3.66 1.81 -10.30
N GLU A 17 3.64 3.08 -9.90
CA GLU A 17 4.86 3.84 -9.63
C GLU A 17 5.42 3.44 -8.25
N TRP A 18 6.72 3.12 -8.20
CA TRP A 18 7.43 2.72 -7.00
C TRP A 18 8.59 3.69 -6.73
N LEU A 19 8.69 4.15 -5.49
CA LEU A 19 9.64 5.17 -5.05
C LEU A 19 10.65 4.60 -4.06
N THR A 20 11.88 5.11 -4.07
CA THR A 20 12.85 4.86 -3.00
C THR A 20 12.63 5.82 -1.83
N ALA A 21 13.16 5.49 -0.64
CA ALA A 21 13.12 6.41 0.50
C ALA A 21 13.79 7.77 0.18
N ALA A 22 14.87 7.75 -0.60
CA ALA A 22 15.55 8.96 -1.07
C ALA A 22 14.62 9.83 -1.93
N GLN A 23 13.93 9.24 -2.91
CA GLN A 23 12.99 9.97 -3.77
C GLN A 23 11.82 10.57 -2.98
N ILE A 24 11.33 9.89 -1.94
CA ILE A 24 10.27 10.43 -1.09
C ILE A 24 10.79 11.62 -0.29
N ASN A 25 11.94 11.46 0.38
CA ASN A 25 12.54 12.51 1.21
C ASN A 25 12.88 13.76 0.39
N GLU A 26 13.42 13.60 -0.82
CA GLU A 26 13.75 14.71 -1.72
C GLU A 26 12.52 15.53 -2.13
N ARG A 27 11.35 14.88 -2.24
CA ARG A 27 10.11 15.50 -2.72
C ARG A 27 9.23 16.08 -1.61
N GLN A 28 9.63 15.93 -0.35
CA GLN A 28 8.99 16.58 0.80
C GLN A 28 9.36 18.07 0.82
N ASN A 29 8.77 18.86 -0.09
CA ASN A 29 9.13 20.27 -0.28
C ASN A 29 8.72 21.22 0.87
N CYS A 30 7.99 20.77 1.90
CA CYS A 30 7.72 21.51 3.15
C CYS A 30 7.12 20.57 4.21
N PRO A 31 7.77 20.30 5.36
CA PRO A 31 7.14 19.54 6.44
C PRO A 31 6.07 20.42 7.14
N PRO A 32 4.79 19.99 7.18
CA PRO A 32 3.69 20.86 7.65
C PRO A 32 3.65 21.14 9.17
N SER A 33 4.52 20.53 9.99
CA SER A 33 4.35 20.57 11.45
C SER A 33 5.63 20.53 12.30
N GLY A 34 6.80 20.84 11.76
CA GLY A 34 8.03 20.98 12.57
C GLY A 34 8.62 19.67 13.10
N THR A 35 8.04 18.52 12.78
CA THR A 35 8.64 17.19 12.98
C THR A 35 8.68 16.45 11.64
N SER A 36 9.83 16.48 10.98
CA SER A 36 10.09 15.62 9.81
C SER A 36 10.24 14.18 10.29
N GLN A 37 9.14 13.44 10.32
CA GLN A 37 9.20 11.99 10.45
C GLN A 37 9.81 11.41 9.18
N SER A 38 10.78 10.51 9.34
CA SER A 38 11.38 9.82 8.21
C SER A 38 10.44 8.76 7.64
N VAL A 39 10.71 8.33 6.40
CA VAL A 39 10.04 7.17 5.78
C VAL A 39 10.14 5.93 6.67
N SER A 40 11.26 5.75 7.38
CA SER A 40 11.44 4.66 8.35
C SER A 40 10.49 4.77 9.54
N ASP A 41 10.28 5.97 10.08
CA ASP A 41 9.34 6.21 11.18
C ASP A 41 7.90 5.92 10.76
N TRP A 42 7.53 6.32 9.54
CA TRP A 42 6.21 6.03 8.98
C TRP A 42 5.97 4.54 8.80
N LYS A 43 6.96 3.82 8.28
CA LYS A 43 6.88 2.35 8.13
C LYS A 43 6.77 1.68 9.50
N HIS A 44 7.60 2.07 10.46
CA HIS A 44 7.57 1.51 11.82
C HIS A 44 6.23 1.78 12.52
N GLY A 45 5.65 2.95 12.30
CA GLY A 45 4.32 3.31 12.78
C GLY A 45 3.14 2.72 11.99
N GLY A 46 3.38 1.86 11.01
CA GLY A 46 2.32 1.24 10.19
C GLY A 46 1.53 2.23 9.33
N ARG A 47 2.13 3.39 8.99
CA ARG A 47 1.51 4.41 8.13
C ARG A 47 1.69 4.10 6.64
N ILE A 48 2.74 3.37 6.31
CA ILE A 48 3.09 2.93 4.96
C ILE A 48 3.69 1.51 5.01
N TYR A 49 3.75 0.86 3.85
CA TYR A 49 4.45 -0.40 3.65
C TYR A 49 5.51 -0.26 2.54
N SER A 50 6.46 -1.20 2.53
CA SER A 50 7.48 -1.31 1.51
C SER A 50 7.61 -2.74 1.01
N VAL A 51 8.17 -2.90 -0.19
CA VAL A 51 8.58 -4.19 -0.74
C VAL A 51 10.08 -4.18 -1.00
N THR A 52 10.75 -5.30 -0.73
CA THR A 52 12.17 -5.46 -1.05
C THR A 52 12.33 -6.28 -2.33
N VAL A 53 12.98 -5.71 -3.34
CA VAL A 53 13.31 -6.38 -4.60
C VAL A 53 14.80 -6.27 -4.84
N SER A 54 15.46 -7.42 -5.03
CA SER A 54 16.91 -7.47 -5.29
C SER A 54 17.75 -6.67 -4.29
N GLY A 55 17.38 -6.74 -3.00
CA GLY A 55 18.07 -6.03 -1.91
C GLY A 55 17.71 -4.55 -1.76
N HIS A 56 16.89 -3.99 -2.65
CA HIS A 56 16.48 -2.59 -2.61
C HIS A 56 15.04 -2.47 -2.12
N GLU A 57 14.79 -1.46 -1.28
CA GLU A 57 13.48 -1.18 -0.71
C GLU A 57 12.72 -0.15 -1.55
N TYR A 58 11.45 -0.45 -1.83
CA TYR A 58 10.56 0.37 -2.63
C TYR A 58 9.22 0.57 -1.93
N PHE A 59 8.65 1.75 -2.13
CA PHE A 59 7.36 2.18 -1.57
C PHE A 59 6.43 2.51 -2.72
N ALA A 60 5.18 2.06 -2.67
CA ALA A 60 4.23 2.36 -3.74
C ALA A 60 3.82 3.84 -3.67
N ALA A 61 3.83 4.56 -4.80
CA ALA A 61 3.61 6.00 -4.88
C ALA A 61 2.19 6.41 -4.44
N TYR A 62 1.18 5.57 -4.70
CA TYR A 62 -0.21 5.82 -4.29
C TYR A 62 -0.39 5.92 -2.77
N GLN A 63 0.61 5.53 -1.98
CA GLN A 63 0.54 5.66 -0.52
C GLN A 63 0.65 7.11 -0.04
N PHE A 64 1.03 8.03 -0.94
CA PHE A 64 1.35 9.40 -0.60
C PHE A 64 0.41 10.38 -1.30
N ASP A 65 0.18 11.52 -0.65
CA ASP A 65 -0.47 12.68 -1.24
C ASP A 65 0.50 13.46 -2.16
N PRO A 66 0.03 14.53 -2.85
CA PRO A 66 0.91 15.37 -3.69
C PRO A 66 2.09 16.03 -2.93
N CYS A 67 1.98 16.18 -1.61
CA CYS A 67 3.03 16.70 -0.73
C CYS A 67 3.96 15.59 -0.20
N HIS A 68 3.85 14.36 -0.71
CA HIS A 68 4.61 13.19 -0.29
C HIS A 68 4.41 12.82 1.19
N GLN A 69 3.23 13.12 1.75
CA GLN A 69 2.80 12.67 3.07
C GLN A 69 1.97 11.38 2.98
N PRO A 70 2.07 10.44 3.94
CA PRO A 70 1.28 9.22 3.94
C PRO A 70 -0.22 9.50 4.02
N LEU A 71 -0.99 8.86 3.15
CA LEU A 71 -2.45 8.93 3.18
C LEU A 71 -3.00 8.18 4.41
N PRO A 72 -3.93 8.78 5.20
CA PRO A 72 -4.51 8.13 6.37
C PRO A 72 -5.16 6.77 6.08
N VAL A 73 -5.84 6.64 4.93
CA VAL A 73 -6.50 5.40 4.49
C VAL A 73 -5.52 4.22 4.41
N ILE A 74 -4.26 4.46 4.05
CA ILE A 74 -3.24 3.40 3.98
C ILE A 74 -2.98 2.83 5.37
N SER A 75 -2.80 3.69 6.37
CA SER A 75 -2.58 3.25 7.74
C SER A 75 -3.76 2.45 8.29
N GLU A 76 -4.99 2.89 8.03
CA GLU A 76 -6.19 2.18 8.46
C GLU A 76 -6.35 0.81 7.77
N VAL A 77 -6.02 0.73 6.49
CA VAL A 77 -6.02 -0.53 5.75
C VAL A 77 -4.95 -1.47 6.28
N LEU A 78 -3.73 -0.98 6.55
CA LEU A 78 -2.65 -1.80 7.11
C LEU A 78 -3.01 -2.34 8.49
N ALA A 79 -3.62 -1.51 9.34
CA ALA A 79 -4.15 -1.94 10.63
C ALA A 79 -5.26 -3.01 10.47
N ALA A 80 -6.14 -2.84 9.47
CA ALA A 80 -7.22 -3.77 9.16
C ALA A 80 -6.76 -5.07 8.48
N LEU A 81 -5.62 -5.08 7.78
CA LEU A 81 -4.99 -6.29 7.24
C LEU A 81 -4.17 -7.02 8.31
N GLY A 82 -3.69 -6.29 9.31
CA GLY A 82 -3.04 -6.82 10.50
C GLY A 82 -1.51 -6.95 10.37
N PRO A 83 -0.80 -7.02 11.51
CA PRO A 83 0.66 -6.88 11.59
C PRO A 83 1.47 -8.03 10.97
N LEU A 84 0.84 -9.15 10.61
CA LEU A 84 1.48 -10.36 10.06
C LEU A 84 1.33 -10.49 8.53
N ALA A 85 0.77 -9.49 7.86
CA ALA A 85 0.66 -9.53 6.40
C ALA A 85 2.07 -9.36 5.79
N ASP A 86 2.57 -10.43 5.16
CA ASP A 86 3.75 -10.39 4.30
C ASP A 86 3.64 -9.18 3.35
N ALA A 87 4.68 -8.35 3.27
CA ALA A 87 4.68 -7.12 2.46
C ALA A 87 4.25 -7.38 1.01
N GLY A 88 4.56 -8.57 0.52
CA GLY A 88 4.11 -9.04 -0.76
C GLY A 88 2.61 -9.28 -0.86
N LYS A 89 2.00 -9.92 0.14
CA LYS A 89 0.54 -10.07 0.24
C LYS A 89 -0.16 -8.71 0.31
N ILE A 90 0.42 -7.75 1.05
CA ILE A 90 -0.09 -6.37 1.10
C ILE A 90 -0.08 -5.76 -0.30
N ALA A 91 1.07 -5.82 -0.99
CA ALA A 91 1.20 -5.28 -2.33
C ALA A 91 0.20 -5.93 -3.32
N ALA A 92 0.05 -7.26 -3.27
CA ALA A 92 -0.92 -7.97 -4.08
C ALA A 92 -2.36 -7.53 -3.78
N TRP A 93 -2.71 -7.38 -2.50
CA TRP A 93 -4.05 -6.95 -2.09
C TRP A 93 -4.43 -5.60 -2.70
N PHE A 94 -3.49 -4.64 -2.76
CA PHE A 94 -3.74 -3.33 -3.35
C PHE A 94 -3.80 -3.33 -4.89
N HIS A 95 -3.06 -4.22 -5.56
CA HIS A 95 -2.90 -4.18 -7.02
C HIS A 95 -3.88 -5.07 -7.79
N PHE A 96 -4.47 -6.08 -7.15
CA PHE A 96 -5.41 -6.98 -7.81
C PHE A 96 -6.86 -6.55 -7.59
N PRO A 97 -7.77 -6.82 -8.55
CA PRO A 97 -9.20 -6.56 -8.39
C PRO A 97 -9.73 -7.22 -7.11
N ASN A 98 -10.44 -6.43 -6.31
CA ASN A 98 -10.97 -6.86 -5.02
C ASN A 98 -12.49 -7.01 -5.13
N GLY A 99 -13.01 -8.22 -4.93
CA GLY A 99 -14.45 -8.51 -5.10
C GLY A 99 -15.38 -7.82 -4.12
N TRP A 100 -14.86 -7.12 -3.11
CA TRP A 100 -15.64 -6.30 -2.18
C TRP A 100 -15.68 -4.81 -2.56
N ILE A 101 -14.96 -4.41 -3.61
CA ILE A 101 -14.91 -3.05 -4.13
C ILE A 101 -15.30 -3.10 -5.61
N SER A 102 -16.37 -2.41 -5.98
CA SER A 102 -16.85 -2.36 -7.36
C SER A 102 -16.87 -0.95 -7.91
N ASP A 103 -16.78 -0.80 -9.23
CA ASP A 103 -17.13 0.44 -9.92
C ASP A 103 -18.66 0.57 -10.09
N ASP A 104 -19.10 1.67 -10.71
CA ASP A 104 -20.51 1.95 -10.99
C ASP A 104 -21.17 0.88 -11.90
N GLU A 105 -20.36 0.15 -12.66
CA GLU A 105 -20.78 -0.93 -13.55
C GLU A 105 -20.76 -2.31 -12.85
N GLY A 106 -20.44 -2.34 -11.54
CA GLY A 106 -20.39 -3.53 -10.72
C GLY A 106 -19.12 -4.38 -10.87
N ARG A 107 -18.12 -3.91 -11.62
CA ARG A 107 -16.88 -4.68 -11.86
C ARG A 107 -15.91 -4.53 -10.69
N PRO A 108 -15.20 -5.60 -10.29
CA PRO A 108 -14.21 -5.51 -9.21
C PRO A 108 -13.08 -4.52 -9.52
N VAL A 109 -12.76 -3.66 -8.56
CA VAL A 109 -11.71 -2.63 -8.67
C VAL A 109 -10.56 -2.96 -7.73
N ALA A 110 -9.33 -2.65 -8.15
CA ALA A 110 -8.17 -2.82 -7.28
C ALA A 110 -8.17 -1.73 -6.18
N PRO A 111 -7.86 -2.04 -4.91
CA PRO A 111 -7.94 -1.06 -3.83
C PRO A 111 -7.11 0.21 -4.02
N LYS A 112 -5.96 0.12 -4.71
CA LYS A 112 -5.13 1.29 -5.04
C LYS A 112 -5.86 2.31 -5.94
N ASP A 113 -6.84 1.85 -6.73
CA ASP A 113 -7.62 2.65 -7.67
C ASP A 113 -8.95 3.14 -7.05
N ALA A 114 -9.18 2.86 -5.76
CA ALA A 114 -10.40 3.22 -5.02
C ALA A 114 -10.10 4.00 -3.73
N LEU A 115 -8.89 4.60 -3.60
CA LEU A 115 -8.46 5.31 -2.39
C LEU A 115 -9.28 6.58 -2.09
N ASP A 116 -10.02 7.08 -3.08
CA ASP A 116 -11.01 8.14 -2.97
C ASP A 116 -12.29 7.69 -2.23
N ARG A 117 -12.49 6.38 -2.06
CA ARG A 117 -13.60 5.75 -1.33
C ARG A 117 -13.09 5.01 -0.08
N PRO A 118 -12.47 5.72 0.89
CA PRO A 118 -11.71 5.08 1.97
C PRO A 118 -12.54 4.12 2.82
N ARG A 119 -13.84 4.41 3.03
CA ARG A 119 -14.74 3.54 3.80
C ARG A 119 -14.90 2.17 3.15
N GLU A 120 -15.03 2.11 1.83
CA GLU A 120 -15.16 0.85 1.08
C GLU A 120 -13.87 0.04 1.15
N VAL A 121 -12.73 0.69 0.92
CA VAL A 121 -11.41 0.06 0.95
C VAL A 121 -11.11 -0.54 2.33
N ILE A 122 -11.37 0.21 3.41
CA ILE A 122 -11.16 -0.25 4.79
C ILE A 122 -12.11 -1.41 5.13
N ALA A 123 -13.38 -1.34 4.71
CA ALA A 123 -14.34 -2.43 4.92
C ALA A 123 -13.90 -3.72 4.19
N ALA A 124 -13.40 -3.60 2.95
CA ALA A 124 -12.86 -4.72 2.20
C ALA A 124 -11.65 -5.36 2.89
N ALA A 125 -10.74 -4.55 3.46
CA ALA A 125 -9.58 -5.03 4.19
C ALA A 125 -9.98 -5.87 5.42
N ARG A 126 -10.95 -5.40 6.21
CA ARG A 126 -11.48 -6.12 7.37
C ARG A 126 -12.12 -7.46 6.99
N ARG A 127 -12.82 -7.52 5.87
CA ARG A 127 -13.44 -8.77 5.36
C ARG A 127 -12.39 -9.80 4.95
N ASN A 128 -11.28 -9.35 4.39
CA ASN A 128 -10.20 -10.23 3.94
C ASN A 128 -9.53 -11.01 5.09
N GLN A 129 -9.46 -10.44 6.29
CA GLN A 129 -8.97 -11.16 7.48
C GLN A 129 -9.87 -12.36 7.85
N ASN A 130 -11.19 -12.21 7.75
CA ASN A 130 -12.13 -13.28 8.07
C ASN A 130 -12.09 -14.46 7.09
N THR A 131 -11.58 -14.26 5.87
CA THR A 131 -11.44 -15.31 4.86
C THR A 131 -10.12 -16.09 4.94
N TYR A 132 -9.15 -15.67 5.77
CA TYR A 132 -7.83 -16.31 5.88
C TYR A 132 -7.60 -17.06 7.22
N VAL A 133 -8.69 -17.36 7.95
CA VAL A 133 -8.65 -18.30 9.10
C VAL A 133 -8.99 -19.70 8.55
N ALA A 134 -7.97 -20.41 8.08
CA ALA A 134 -8.04 -21.83 7.73
C ALA A 134 -6.75 -22.54 8.13
#